data_AF-A0A2W4YZA2-F1
#
_entry.id   AF-A0A2W4YZA2-F1
#
_cell.length_a   1.000
_cell.length_b   1.000
_cell.length_c   1.000
_cell.angle_alpha   90.00
_cell.angle_beta   90.00
_cell.angle_gamma   90.00
#
_symmetry.space_group_name_H-M   'P 1'
#
loop_
_entity.id
_entity.type
_entity.pdbx_description
1 polymer ?
#
loop_
_entity_poly.entity_id
_entity_poly.type
_entity_poly.pdbx_seq_one_letter_code
_entity_poly.pdbx_strand_id
1 'polypeptide(L)'
;GVFGVAAPASAQGTVVAGFSSGELNAYRYENGRSVWGDSLSRTSASTSVSALADIDAEPVIDNGRVYAVGQGGRMVALELVSGQRLWEQNLAGISTPWVAGEWIFVVTDDARLLCISRGSGKLRWVQQLPGFRNVKKRKGPISWVGPVLAGNRLLLANSEGQLVSASTTDGSITATQDTRSKAGYTLSPVVANGMLYLLDDAGQLTAWK
;
A
#
# COMPACT_ATOMS: atom_id res chain seq x y z
N GLY A 1 -4.87 -15.30 15.13
CA GLY A 1 -3.58 -14.61 15.25
C GLY A 1 -3.86 -13.17 15.56
N VAL A 2 -3.01 -12.52 16.35
CA VAL A 2 -3.08 -11.06 16.53
C VAL A 2 -2.53 -10.45 15.24
N PHE A 3 -3.40 -9.82 14.44
CA PHE A 3 -2.96 -9.05 13.27
C PHE A 3 -2.32 -7.76 13.80
N GLY A 4 -1.13 -7.42 13.30
CA GLY A 4 -0.41 -6.22 13.73
C GLY A 4 -1.13 -4.99 13.20
N VAL A 5 -1.29 -3.97 14.04
CA VAL A 5 -1.86 -2.68 13.62
C VAL A 5 -0.89 -1.95 12.68
N ALA A 6 -1.43 -1.24 11.69
CA ALA A 6 -0.65 -0.36 10.81
C ALA A 6 0.22 0.61 11.63
N ALA A 7 1.48 0.80 11.21
CA ALA A 7 2.37 1.74 11.86
C ALA A 7 1.83 3.18 11.73
N PRO A 8 1.80 3.98 12.83
CA PRO A 8 1.36 5.37 12.75
C PRO A 8 2.37 6.23 11.99
N ALA A 9 1.89 7.27 11.32
CA ALA A 9 2.73 8.27 10.66
C ALA A 9 2.66 9.62 11.38
N SER A 10 3.75 10.38 11.37
CA SER A 10 3.80 11.69 12.05
C SER A 10 4.41 12.77 11.18
N ALA A 11 3.78 13.95 11.13
CA ALA A 11 4.37 15.16 10.56
C ALA A 11 3.69 16.42 11.13
N GLN A 12 4.38 17.56 11.09
CA GLN A 12 3.84 18.88 11.48
C GLN A 12 3.15 18.91 12.87
N GLY A 13 3.64 18.09 13.81
CA GLY A 13 3.08 17.98 15.15
C GLY A 13 1.79 17.14 15.26
N THR A 14 1.42 16.43 14.20
CA THR A 14 0.29 15.50 14.19
C THR A 14 0.79 14.08 14.01
N VAL A 15 0.28 13.15 14.82
CA VAL A 15 0.45 11.70 14.70
C VAL A 15 -0.86 11.13 14.19
N VAL A 16 -0.83 10.41 13.08
CA VAL A 16 -1.98 9.75 12.47
C VAL A 16 -1.83 8.24 12.64
N ALA A 17 -2.85 7.61 13.21
CA ALA A 17 -2.88 6.17 13.45
C ALA A 17 -4.14 5.55 12.82
N GLY A 18 -3.93 4.46 12.08
CA GLY A 18 -5.00 3.59 11.60
C GLY A 18 -5.32 2.51 12.64
N PHE A 19 -6.60 2.18 12.79
CA PHE A 19 -7.08 1.18 13.72
C PHE A 19 -7.77 0.03 12.98
N SER A 20 -7.72 -1.15 13.59
CA SER A 20 -8.43 -2.36 13.15
C SER A 20 -9.96 -2.22 13.03
N SER A 21 -10.51 -1.13 13.56
CA SER A 21 -11.93 -0.76 13.46
C SER A 21 -12.28 -0.01 12.18
N GLY A 22 -11.31 0.34 11.34
CA GLY A 22 -11.52 1.11 10.13
C GLY A 22 -11.43 2.62 10.39
N GLU A 23 -11.03 3.01 11.60
CA GLU A 23 -10.87 4.40 12.02
C GLU A 23 -9.45 4.88 11.76
N LEU A 24 -9.34 6.09 11.22
CA LEU A 24 -8.10 6.83 11.09
C LEU A 24 -8.20 8.05 12.01
N ASN A 25 -7.38 8.08 13.06
CA ASN A 25 -7.39 9.17 14.03
C ASN A 25 -6.09 9.95 14.01
N ALA A 26 -6.19 11.25 14.19
CA ALA A 26 -5.06 12.14 14.34
C ALA A 26 -4.98 12.70 15.76
N TYR A 27 -3.77 12.76 16.29
CA TYR A 27 -3.46 13.22 17.63
C TYR A 27 -2.33 14.26 17.59
N ARG A 28 -2.34 15.21 18.52
CA ARG A 28 -1.19 16.09 18.73
C ARG A 28 -0.03 15.32 19.36
N TYR A 29 1.18 15.49 18.83
CA TYR A 29 2.37 14.81 19.36
C TYR A 29 2.69 15.21 20.81
N GLU A 30 2.36 16.44 21.21
CA GLU A 30 2.73 17.02 22.52
C GLU A 30 1.99 16.39 23.70
N ASN A 31 0.73 16.00 23.50
CA ASN A 31 -0.17 15.65 24.59
C ASN A 31 -1.21 14.57 24.24
N GLY A 32 -1.15 14.01 23.04
CA GLY A 32 -2.07 12.95 22.60
C GLY A 32 -3.52 13.39 22.40
N ARG A 33 -3.82 14.71 22.43
CA ARG A 33 -5.19 15.18 22.19
C ARG A 33 -5.61 14.90 20.75
N SER A 34 -6.83 14.39 20.57
CA SER A 34 -7.44 14.19 19.25
C SER A 34 -7.55 15.52 18.51
N VAL A 35 -7.17 15.51 17.24
CA VAL A 35 -7.30 16.62 16.28
C VAL A 35 -8.53 16.38 15.41
N TRP A 36 -8.61 15.20 14.81
CA TRP A 36 -9.73 14.73 14.00
C TRP A 36 -9.77 13.20 14.00
N GLY A 37 -10.91 12.65 13.57
CA GLY A 37 -11.09 11.23 13.30
C GLY A 37 -11.92 11.04 12.04
N ASP A 38 -11.62 10.00 11.27
CA ASP A 38 -12.34 9.63 10.06
C ASP A 38 -12.57 8.10 10.04
N SER A 39 -13.66 7.66 9.43
CA SER A 39 -13.97 6.24 9.25
C SER A 39 -13.87 5.87 7.78
N LEU A 40 -12.95 4.96 7.48
CA LEU A 40 -12.72 4.43 6.14
C LEU A 40 -13.59 3.19 5.84
N SER A 41 -14.34 2.73 6.83
CA SER A 41 -15.31 1.65 6.72
C SER A 41 -16.36 1.93 5.63
N ARG A 42 -16.68 0.92 4.83
CA ARG A 42 -17.79 1.01 3.86
C ARG A 42 -19.13 0.99 4.60
N THR A 43 -19.96 2.02 4.41
CA THR A 43 -21.32 2.09 4.97
C THR A 43 -22.34 1.15 4.31
N SER A 44 -21.93 0.11 3.59
CA SER A 44 -22.88 -0.79 2.90
C SER A 44 -22.87 -2.18 3.49
N ALA A 45 -23.92 -2.47 4.27
CA ALA A 45 -24.30 -3.81 4.70
C ALA A 45 -24.50 -4.72 3.48
N SER A 46 -23.78 -5.85 3.44
CA SER A 46 -24.26 -7.06 2.78
C SER A 46 -23.56 -8.27 3.40
N THR A 47 -24.36 -9.01 4.15
CA THR A 47 -24.21 -10.39 4.64
C THR A 47 -22.98 -11.18 4.18
N SER A 48 -22.04 -11.42 5.11
CA SER A 48 -21.65 -12.76 5.60
C SER A 48 -20.25 -12.72 6.22
N VAL A 49 -20.20 -13.06 7.52
CA VAL A 49 -19.04 -13.51 8.33
C VAL A 49 -17.84 -12.55 8.39
N SER A 50 -17.75 -11.83 9.51
CA SER A 50 -16.49 -11.40 10.13
C SER A 50 -15.49 -10.67 9.23
N ALA A 51 -15.92 -9.64 8.49
CA ALA A 51 -14.99 -8.67 7.93
C ALA A 51 -14.54 -7.75 9.08
N LEU A 52 -13.46 -8.13 9.75
CA LEU A 52 -12.69 -7.24 10.61
C LEU A 52 -12.30 -6.03 9.76
N ALA A 53 -12.67 -4.84 10.21
CA ALA A 53 -12.54 -3.58 9.47
C ALA A 53 -11.10 -3.07 9.51
N ASP A 54 -10.11 -3.91 9.19
CA ASP A 54 -8.72 -3.59 9.49
C ASP A 54 -8.14 -2.45 8.61
N ILE A 55 -7.58 -1.41 9.22
CA ILE A 55 -6.59 -0.55 8.54
C ILE A 55 -5.23 -1.20 8.78
N ASP A 56 -4.88 -2.15 7.91
CA ASP A 56 -3.56 -2.79 7.88
C ASP A 56 -2.55 -1.97 7.07
N ALA A 57 -3.02 -1.01 6.26
CA ALA A 57 -2.16 -0.13 5.48
C ALA A 57 -1.64 1.04 6.34
N GLU A 58 -0.32 1.21 6.38
CA GLU A 58 0.33 2.34 7.04
C GLU A 58 -0.14 3.67 6.40
N PRO A 59 -0.74 4.62 7.15
CA PRO A 59 -1.04 5.93 6.60
C PRO A 59 0.24 6.62 6.17
N VAL A 60 0.25 7.21 4.98
CA VAL A 60 1.42 7.94 4.46
C VAL A 60 1.15 9.43 4.54
N ILE A 61 2.08 10.18 5.15
CA ILE A 61 1.99 11.63 5.23
C ILE A 61 3.02 12.25 4.29
N ASP A 62 2.55 13.08 3.35
CA ASP A 62 3.41 13.84 2.45
C ASP A 62 2.80 15.23 2.19
N ASN A 63 3.63 16.28 2.29
CA ASN A 63 3.25 17.67 2.01
C ASN A 63 1.92 18.13 2.64
N GLY A 64 1.70 17.79 3.93
CA GLY A 64 0.49 18.20 4.67
C GLY A 64 -0.77 17.42 4.27
N ARG A 65 -0.62 16.28 3.61
CA ARG A 65 -1.72 15.38 3.26
C ARG A 65 -1.48 13.99 3.82
N VAL A 66 -2.56 13.33 4.19
CA VAL A 66 -2.59 11.95 4.66
C VAL A 66 -3.21 11.09 3.58
N TYR A 67 -2.54 9.99 3.23
CA TYR A 67 -3.05 8.96 2.33
C TYR A 67 -3.24 7.68 3.13
N ALA A 68 -4.43 7.12 3.08
CA ALA A 68 -4.74 5.88 3.79
C ALA A 68 -5.64 4.99 2.95
N VAL A 69 -5.50 3.67 3.13
CA VAL A 69 -6.31 2.65 2.48
C VAL A 69 -6.92 1.78 3.57
N GLY A 70 -8.25 1.66 3.62
CA GLY A 70 -8.94 0.76 4.55
C GLY A 70 -9.33 -0.58 3.93
N GLN A 71 -9.65 -1.59 4.76
CA GLN A 71 -10.03 -2.96 4.37
C GLN A 71 -11.06 -3.07 3.24
N GLY A 72 -12.03 -2.14 3.21
CA GLY A 72 -13.05 -2.10 2.16
C GLY A 72 -12.54 -1.69 0.78
N GLY A 73 -11.22 -1.47 0.64
CA GLY A 73 -10.58 -0.96 -0.56
C GLY A 73 -10.72 0.55 -0.73
N ARG A 74 -11.23 1.27 0.27
CA ARG A 74 -11.41 2.71 0.19
C ARG A 74 -10.09 3.40 0.48
N MET A 75 -9.52 4.02 -0.53
CA MET A 75 -8.38 4.93 -0.41
C MET A 75 -8.89 6.37 -0.26
N VAL A 76 -8.31 7.12 0.66
CA VAL A 76 -8.62 8.54 0.84
C VAL A 76 -7.36 9.38 0.82
N ALA A 77 -7.53 10.65 0.45
CA ALA A 77 -6.61 11.71 0.83
C ALA A 77 -7.29 12.71 1.74
N LEU A 78 -6.66 13.01 2.86
CA LEU A 78 -7.11 13.99 3.83
C LEU A 78 -6.07 15.10 3.95
N GLU A 79 -6.52 16.31 4.26
CA GLU A 79 -5.62 17.37 4.74
C GLU A 79 -5.22 17.06 6.19
N LEU A 80 -3.92 17.17 6.50
CA LEU A 80 -3.32 16.66 7.74
C LEU A 80 -3.83 17.35 9.01
N VAL A 81 -4.09 18.66 8.96
CA VAL A 81 -4.41 19.45 10.15
C VAL A 81 -5.91 19.42 10.47
N SER A 82 -6.74 19.55 9.44
CA SER A 82 -8.20 19.64 9.54
C SER A 82 -8.89 18.28 9.42
N GLY A 83 -8.23 17.28 8.82
CA GLY A 83 -8.86 16.01 8.46
C GLY A 83 -9.82 16.11 7.29
N GLN A 84 -9.87 17.25 6.59
CA GLN A 84 -10.77 17.44 5.46
C GLN A 84 -10.45 16.45 4.34
N ARG A 85 -11.44 15.68 3.91
CA ARG A 85 -11.31 14.79 2.75
C ARG A 85 -11.15 15.59 1.47
N LEU A 86 -9.99 15.43 0.83
CA LEU A 86 -9.65 16.04 -0.45
C LEU A 86 -10.20 15.24 -1.62
N TRP A 87 -10.09 13.91 -1.54
CA TRP A 87 -10.65 12.98 -2.51
C TRP A 87 -10.74 11.57 -1.91
N GLU A 88 -11.47 10.69 -2.59
CA GLU A 88 -11.56 9.26 -2.29
C GLU A 88 -11.55 8.42 -3.56
N GLN A 89 -11.08 7.18 -3.44
CA GLN A 89 -11.11 6.17 -4.49
C GLN A 89 -11.41 4.78 -3.95
N ASN A 90 -12.09 3.99 -4.77
CA ASN A 90 -12.34 2.57 -4.49
C ASN A 90 -11.33 1.72 -5.25
N LEU A 91 -10.43 1.10 -4.49
CA LEU A 91 -9.41 0.15 -4.92
C LEU A 91 -9.79 -1.26 -4.47
N ALA A 92 -9.09 -2.28 -4.97
CA ALA A 92 -9.19 -3.63 -4.43
C ALA A 92 -8.01 -3.86 -3.48
N GLY A 93 -8.28 -4.16 -2.20
CA GLY A 93 -7.24 -4.51 -1.23
C GLY A 93 -6.68 -3.37 -0.38
N ILE A 94 -5.61 -3.69 0.33
CA ILE A 94 -5.11 -2.94 1.51
C ILE A 94 -3.61 -2.59 1.47
N SER A 95 -2.97 -2.62 0.30
CA SER A 95 -1.53 -2.40 0.22
C SER A 95 -1.14 -0.96 0.59
N THR A 96 -0.03 -0.81 1.32
CA THR A 96 0.54 0.51 1.64
C THR A 96 0.91 1.25 0.35
N PRO A 97 0.40 2.48 0.13
CA PRO A 97 0.72 3.26 -1.06
C PRO A 97 2.14 3.81 -1.04
N TRP A 98 2.77 3.95 -2.21
CA TRP A 98 4.02 4.69 -2.38
C TRP A 98 3.76 6.07 -2.98
N VAL A 99 4.07 7.13 -2.25
CA VAL A 99 3.88 8.52 -2.69
C VAL A 99 5.19 9.09 -3.22
N ALA A 100 5.19 9.62 -4.45
CA ALA A 100 6.36 10.29 -5.02
C ALA A 100 5.96 11.40 -6.00
N GLY A 101 6.39 12.62 -5.70
CA GLY A 101 6.03 13.81 -6.50
C GLY A 101 4.52 14.00 -6.56
N GLU A 102 3.95 14.06 -7.76
CA GLU A 102 2.51 14.23 -7.99
C GLU A 102 1.73 12.91 -8.10
N TRP A 103 2.37 11.77 -7.82
CA TRP A 103 1.80 10.45 -8.05
C TRP A 103 1.80 9.60 -6.79
N ILE A 104 0.80 8.74 -6.72
CA ILE A 104 0.68 7.67 -5.73
C ILE A 104 0.61 6.36 -6.48
N PHE A 105 1.45 5.42 -6.10
CA PHE A 105 1.52 4.09 -6.68
C PHE A 105 0.99 3.06 -5.70
N VAL A 106 0.08 2.21 -6.16
CA VAL A 106 -0.59 1.21 -5.30
C VAL A 106 -0.65 -0.10 -6.06
N VAL A 107 -0.33 -1.20 -5.39
CA VAL A 107 -0.63 -2.54 -5.88
C VAL A 107 -1.88 -3.08 -5.18
N THR A 108 -2.77 -3.71 -5.91
CA THR A 108 -4.03 -4.26 -5.38
C THR A 108 -3.96 -5.78 -5.21
N ASP A 109 -4.87 -6.33 -4.39
CA ASP A 109 -4.95 -7.78 -4.15
C ASP A 109 -5.32 -8.57 -5.41
N ASP A 110 -5.99 -7.92 -6.37
CA ASP A 110 -6.29 -8.48 -7.70
C ASP A 110 -5.14 -8.29 -8.72
N ALA A 111 -3.92 -8.07 -8.21
CA ALA A 111 -2.69 -7.96 -8.97
C ALA A 111 -2.71 -6.81 -10.00
N ARG A 112 -3.24 -5.63 -9.64
CA ARG A 112 -3.15 -4.42 -10.47
C ARG A 112 -2.20 -3.43 -9.83
N LEU A 113 -1.28 -2.89 -10.63
CA LEU A 113 -0.48 -1.74 -10.28
C LEU A 113 -1.17 -0.48 -10.80
N LEU A 114 -1.37 0.48 -9.92
CA LEU A 114 -2.12 1.71 -10.19
C LEU A 114 -1.19 2.91 -10.04
N CYS A 115 -1.40 3.94 -10.88
CA CYS A 115 -0.86 5.26 -10.65
C CYS A 115 -2.00 6.27 -10.55
N ILE A 116 -2.03 6.97 -9.42
CA ILE A 116 -3.10 7.88 -9.02
C ILE A 116 -2.51 9.27 -8.87
N SER A 117 -3.20 10.29 -9.40
CA SER A 117 -2.86 11.68 -9.17
C SER A 117 -3.02 12.04 -7.68
N ARG A 118 -1.94 12.47 -7.06
CA ARG A 118 -1.90 12.87 -5.65
C ARG A 118 -2.88 13.98 -5.31
N GLY A 119 -3.05 14.94 -6.23
CA GLY A 119 -3.91 16.11 -6.02
C GLY A 119 -5.40 15.86 -6.23
N SER A 120 -5.77 14.90 -7.09
CA SER A 120 -7.17 14.74 -7.52
C SER A 120 -7.75 13.34 -7.29
N GLY A 121 -6.93 12.35 -6.94
CA GLY A 121 -7.34 10.95 -6.86
C GLY A 121 -7.60 10.29 -8.22
N LYS A 122 -7.43 11.00 -9.35
CA LYS A 122 -7.68 10.43 -10.68
C LYS A 122 -6.64 9.40 -11.07
N LEU A 123 -7.09 8.26 -11.60
CA LEU A 123 -6.22 7.25 -12.19
C LEU A 123 -5.55 7.80 -13.45
N ARG A 124 -4.21 7.71 -13.50
CA ARG A 124 -3.42 7.99 -14.70
C ARG A 124 -3.30 6.76 -15.59
N TRP A 125 -2.98 5.63 -14.98
CA TRP A 125 -2.86 4.34 -15.65
C TRP A 125 -3.09 3.19 -14.67
N VAL A 126 -3.39 2.02 -15.26
CA VAL A 126 -3.56 0.74 -14.57
C VAL A 126 -2.80 -0.32 -15.35
N GLN A 127 -1.91 -1.04 -14.68
CA GLN A 127 -1.21 -2.17 -15.25
C GLN A 127 -1.68 -3.45 -14.57
N GLN A 128 -2.14 -4.43 -15.34
CA GLN A 128 -2.40 -5.77 -14.83
C GLN A 128 -1.09 -6.53 -14.68
N LEU A 129 -0.83 -7.03 -13.47
CA LEU A 129 0.25 -7.96 -13.16
C LEU A 129 -0.25 -9.41 -13.24
N PRO A 130 0.65 -10.40 -13.38
CA PRO A 130 0.29 -11.80 -13.28
C PRO A 130 -0.33 -12.13 -11.91
N GLY A 131 -1.64 -12.41 -11.89
CA GLY A 131 -2.34 -12.81 -10.66
C GLY A 131 -2.34 -14.32 -10.40
N PHE A 132 -1.98 -15.13 -11.39
CA PHE A 132 -1.94 -16.59 -11.27
C PHE A 132 -0.81 -17.19 -12.11
N ARG A 133 -0.16 -18.24 -11.61
CA ARG A 133 0.81 -19.05 -12.36
C ARG A 133 0.18 -19.71 -13.58
N ASN A 134 -1.07 -20.18 -13.44
CA ASN A 134 -1.87 -20.67 -14.56
C ASN A 134 -3.18 -19.88 -14.66
N VAL A 135 -3.16 -18.84 -15.48
CA VAL A 135 -4.30 -17.94 -15.71
C VAL A 135 -5.53 -18.69 -16.21
N LYS A 136 -5.38 -19.60 -17.18
CA LYS A 136 -6.51 -20.35 -17.77
C LYS A 136 -7.24 -21.21 -16.74
N LYS A 137 -6.52 -21.80 -15.79
CA LYS A 137 -7.07 -22.66 -14.74
C LYS A 137 -7.32 -21.94 -13.42
N ARG A 138 -6.97 -20.64 -13.30
CA ARG A 138 -6.94 -19.88 -12.04
C ARG A 138 -6.26 -20.64 -10.90
N LYS A 139 -5.10 -21.24 -11.19
CA LYS A 139 -4.31 -22.02 -10.21
C LYS A 139 -2.99 -21.34 -9.89
N GLY A 140 -2.59 -21.44 -8.62
CA GLY A 140 -1.39 -20.82 -8.07
C GLY A 140 -1.53 -19.30 -8.04
N PRO A 141 -2.35 -18.75 -7.13
CA PRO A 141 -2.50 -17.30 -7.00
C PRO A 141 -1.14 -16.66 -6.66
N ILE A 142 -0.90 -15.48 -7.21
CA ILE A 142 0.32 -14.70 -7.01
C ILE A 142 -0.10 -13.40 -6.29
N SER A 143 0.33 -13.28 -5.04
CA SER A 143 0.26 -12.04 -4.27
C SER A 143 1.46 -11.13 -4.59
N TRP A 144 1.22 -9.83 -4.60
CA TRP A 144 2.22 -8.80 -4.89
C TRP A 144 2.38 -7.86 -3.69
N VAL A 145 3.61 -7.41 -3.47
CA VAL A 145 3.97 -6.49 -2.38
C VAL A 145 4.87 -5.36 -2.89
N GLY A 146 4.87 -4.24 -2.18
CA GLY A 146 5.36 -2.95 -2.68
C GLY A 146 4.20 -2.08 -3.22
N PRO A 147 4.44 -1.14 -4.15
CA PRO A 147 5.71 -0.85 -4.83
C PRO A 147 6.66 0.01 -3.99
N VAL A 148 7.95 -0.03 -4.35
CA VAL A 148 8.95 0.93 -3.87
C VAL A 148 9.58 1.65 -5.06
N LEU A 149 9.69 2.98 -5.00
CA LEU A 149 10.38 3.75 -6.02
C LEU A 149 11.89 3.78 -5.75
N ALA A 150 12.68 3.23 -6.68
CA ALA A 150 14.13 3.35 -6.65
C ALA A 150 14.69 3.46 -8.08
N GLY A 151 15.67 4.35 -8.28
CA GLY A 151 16.30 4.51 -9.60
C GLY A 151 15.31 4.84 -10.73
N ASN A 152 14.26 5.61 -10.44
CA ASN A 152 13.17 5.93 -11.37
C ASN A 152 12.35 4.72 -11.88
N ARG A 153 12.31 3.63 -11.09
CA ARG A 153 11.54 2.42 -11.37
C ARG A 153 10.73 2.04 -10.14
N LEU A 154 9.55 1.49 -10.36
CA LEU A 154 8.75 0.87 -9.31
C LEU A 154 9.22 -0.57 -9.16
N LEU A 155 9.64 -0.94 -7.97
CA LEU A 155 10.08 -2.28 -7.62
C LEU A 155 8.97 -2.97 -6.82
N LEU A 156 8.61 -4.18 -7.25
CA LEU A 156 7.61 -5.02 -6.61
C LEU A 156 8.21 -6.40 -6.39
N ALA A 157 7.79 -7.06 -5.31
CA ALA A 157 8.08 -8.48 -5.09
C ALA A 157 6.78 -9.29 -5.06
N ASN A 158 6.89 -10.61 -5.20
CA ASN A 158 5.72 -11.48 -5.18
C ASN A 158 5.95 -12.82 -4.47
N SER A 159 4.88 -13.56 -4.23
CA SER A 159 4.91 -14.89 -3.59
C SER A 159 5.58 -15.98 -4.43
N GLU A 160 5.89 -15.74 -5.69
CA GLU A 160 6.70 -16.66 -6.51
C GLU A 160 8.21 -16.41 -6.34
N GLY A 161 8.60 -15.47 -5.47
CA GLY A 161 9.99 -15.14 -5.23
C GLY A 161 10.59 -14.29 -6.36
N GLN A 162 9.77 -13.52 -7.08
CA GLN A 162 10.25 -12.66 -8.16
C GLN A 162 10.37 -11.21 -7.71
N LEU A 163 11.39 -10.53 -8.23
CA LEU A 163 11.56 -9.08 -8.16
C LEU A 163 11.24 -8.49 -9.54
N VAL A 164 10.31 -7.54 -9.59
CA VAL A 164 9.78 -6.96 -10.82
C VAL A 164 9.97 -5.46 -10.83
N SER A 165 10.46 -4.94 -11.95
CA SER A 165 10.60 -3.50 -12.20
C SER A 165 9.54 -3.02 -13.17
N ALA A 166 8.76 -2.02 -12.77
CA ALA A 166 7.77 -1.35 -13.59
C ALA A 166 8.13 0.12 -13.84
N SER A 167 7.74 0.63 -15.00
CA SER A 167 7.85 2.04 -15.37
C SER A 167 6.89 2.90 -14.54
N THR A 168 7.37 4.03 -14.04
CA THR A 168 6.54 5.03 -13.34
C THR A 168 5.58 5.76 -14.28
N THR A 169 5.85 5.75 -15.58
CA THR A 169 5.15 6.59 -16.56
C THR A 169 3.87 5.95 -17.07
N ASP A 170 3.88 4.64 -17.28
CA ASP A 170 2.80 3.86 -17.90
C ASP A 170 2.54 2.51 -17.21
N GLY A 171 3.33 2.16 -16.19
CA GLY A 171 3.21 0.89 -15.46
C GLY A 171 3.82 -0.31 -16.18
N SER A 172 4.38 -0.15 -17.39
CA SER A 172 4.92 -1.26 -18.17
C SER A 172 6.01 -2.02 -17.41
N ILE A 173 5.99 -3.35 -17.50
CA ILE A 173 6.99 -4.21 -16.86
C ILE A 173 8.27 -4.16 -17.69
N THR A 174 9.33 -3.62 -17.09
CA THR A 174 10.64 -3.42 -17.73
C THR A 174 11.60 -4.57 -17.46
N ALA A 175 11.46 -5.23 -16.31
CA ALA A 175 12.27 -6.39 -15.95
C ALA A 175 11.53 -7.30 -14.96
N THR A 176 11.79 -8.60 -15.05
CA THR A 176 11.40 -9.60 -14.05
C THR A 176 12.62 -10.45 -13.77
N GLN A 177 12.96 -10.61 -12.49
CA GLN A 177 14.09 -11.39 -12.04
C GLN A 177 13.62 -12.39 -10.99
N ASP A 178 13.84 -13.67 -11.23
CA ASP A 178 13.66 -14.68 -10.20
C ASP A 178 14.74 -14.50 -9.14
N THR A 179 14.31 -14.32 -7.90
CA THR A 179 15.23 -14.33 -6.76
C THR A 179 15.55 -15.77 -6.38
N ARG A 180 16.47 -15.96 -5.43
CA ARG A 180 16.78 -17.31 -4.91
C ARG A 180 15.73 -17.83 -3.94
N SER A 181 14.77 -16.99 -3.52
CA SER A 181 13.75 -17.39 -2.57
C SER A 181 12.69 -18.26 -3.23
N LYS A 182 12.45 -19.44 -2.63
CA LYS A 182 11.31 -20.30 -2.97
C LYS A 182 10.10 -20.08 -2.06
N ALA A 183 10.31 -19.39 -0.94
CA ALA A 183 9.26 -19.09 0.01
C ALA A 183 8.40 -17.91 -0.47
N GLY A 184 8.97 -17.04 -1.31
CA GLY A 184 8.29 -15.86 -1.81
C GLY A 184 8.35 -14.71 -0.82
N TYR A 185 7.66 -13.62 -1.15
CA TYR A 185 7.66 -12.39 -0.36
C TYR A 185 6.23 -11.98 0.00
N THR A 186 5.97 -11.84 1.29
CA THR A 186 4.74 -11.22 1.84
C THR A 186 4.97 -9.84 2.44
N LEU A 187 6.23 -9.42 2.58
CA LEU A 187 6.60 -8.10 3.07
C LEU A 187 7.06 -7.20 1.93
N SER A 188 6.65 -5.94 2.00
CA SER A 188 7.10 -4.93 1.04
C SER A 188 8.63 -4.80 1.04
N PRO A 189 9.25 -4.59 -0.13
CA PRO A 189 10.67 -4.28 -0.19
C PRO A 189 10.99 -3.01 0.59
N VAL A 190 12.25 -2.87 1.04
CA VAL A 190 12.73 -1.66 1.72
C VAL A 190 13.95 -1.13 0.98
N VAL A 191 13.99 0.18 0.71
CA VAL A 191 15.17 0.82 0.12
C VAL A 191 15.83 1.73 1.13
N ALA A 192 17.11 1.48 1.40
CA ALA A 192 17.92 2.30 2.29
C ALA A 192 19.37 2.35 1.80
N ASN A 193 19.98 3.55 1.84
CA ASN A 193 21.37 3.78 1.45
C ASN A 193 21.73 3.26 0.04
N GLY A 194 20.78 3.38 -0.91
CA GLY A 194 20.97 2.92 -2.28
C GLY A 194 20.97 1.39 -2.44
N MET A 195 20.50 0.65 -1.44
CA MET A 195 20.26 -0.79 -1.54
C MET A 195 18.80 -1.12 -1.32
N LEU A 196 18.33 -2.14 -2.03
CA LEU A 196 17.03 -2.77 -1.86
C LEU A 196 17.19 -4.00 -0.96
N TYR A 197 16.38 -4.08 0.07
CA TYR A 197 16.30 -5.21 0.99
C TYR A 197 14.98 -5.94 0.79
N LEU A 198 15.06 -7.27 0.75
CA LEU A 198 13.93 -8.18 0.66
C LEU A 198 14.04 -9.22 1.76
N LEU A 199 13.00 -9.35 2.59
CA LEU A 199 12.86 -10.39 3.59
C LEU A 199 11.85 -11.41 3.09
N ASP A 200 12.28 -12.64 2.85
CA ASP A 200 11.38 -13.70 2.39
C ASP A 200 10.64 -14.39 3.55
N ASP A 201 9.62 -15.16 3.20
CA ASP A 201 8.75 -15.84 4.17
C ASP A 201 9.46 -16.98 4.94
N ALA A 202 10.68 -17.35 4.53
CA ALA A 202 11.55 -18.26 5.28
C ALA A 202 12.47 -17.52 6.28
N GLY A 203 12.37 -16.19 6.36
CA GLY A 203 13.19 -15.36 7.24
C GLY A 203 14.56 -15.00 6.67
N GLN A 204 14.79 -15.21 5.38
CA GLN A 204 16.03 -14.85 4.71
C GLN A 204 15.98 -13.40 4.22
N LEU A 205 16.92 -12.58 4.71
CA LEU A 205 17.14 -11.22 4.22
C LEU A 205 18.15 -11.24 3.06
N THR A 206 17.78 -10.61 1.93
CA THR A 206 18.66 -10.40 0.77
C THR A 206 18.79 -8.92 0.46
N ALA A 207 19.95 -8.51 -0.05
CA ALA A 207 20.24 -7.13 -0.42
C ALA A 207 20.68 -7.04 -1.89
N TRP A 208 20.16 -6.04 -2.59
CA TRP A 208 20.40 -5.77 -4.00
C TRP A 208 20.86 -4.33 -4.18
N LYS A 209 21.76 -4.09 -5.13
CA LYS A 209 22.35 -2.78 -5.42
C LYS A 209 21.98 -2.34 -6.84
#